data_AF-A0A0U1DQF2-F1
#
_entry.id   AF-A0A0U1DQF2-F1
#
_cell.length_a   1.000
_cell.length_b   1.000
_cell.length_c   1.000
_cell.angle_alpha   90.00
_cell.angle_beta   90.00
_cell.angle_gamma   90.00
#
_symmetry.space_group_name_H-M   'P 1'
#
loop_
_entity.id
_entity.type
_entity.pdbx_description
1 polymer ?
#
loop_
_entity_poly.entity_id
_entity_poly.type
_entity_poly.pdbx_seq_one_letter_code
_entity_poly.pdbx_strand_id
1 'polypeptide(L)'
;MLIGLAMNDAGGYNAESMWGPSTDPAWKRNDPMVNINQLVANNTRIWIYCGTGTPSDLDAGTNGGNLMAAQFLEGLTLRTNVTFRDNYIAAGGTNGVFNFPANGTHAWGYWGQQLQQMKPDIQRVLGAQSAT
;
A
#
# COMPACT_ATOMS: atom_id res chain seq x y z
N MET A 1 2.10 -18.48 -2.09
CA MET A 1 2.35 -18.86 -3.51
C MET A 1 2.56 -17.63 -4.41
N LEU A 2 1.65 -16.65 -4.44
CA LEU A 2 1.80 -15.47 -5.32
C LEU A 2 3.05 -14.61 -5.05
N ILE A 3 3.43 -14.43 -3.78
CA ILE A 3 4.61 -13.61 -3.42
C ILE A 3 5.91 -14.22 -3.94
N GLY A 4 6.07 -15.55 -3.87
CA GLY A 4 7.25 -16.24 -4.41
C GLY A 4 7.36 -16.10 -5.93
N LEU A 5 6.24 -16.17 -6.65
CA LEU A 5 6.21 -15.95 -8.10
C LEU A 5 6.60 -14.51 -8.45
N ALA A 6 6.02 -13.53 -7.76
CA ALA A 6 6.34 -12.12 -8.00
C ALA A 6 7.81 -11.79 -7.70
N MET A 7 8.36 -12.30 -6.61
CA MET A 7 9.78 -12.10 -6.26
C MET A 7 10.73 -12.77 -7.27
N ASN A 8 10.36 -13.93 -7.79
CA ASN A 8 11.16 -14.62 -8.80
C ASN A 8 11.13 -13.90 -10.16
N ASP A 9 9.96 -13.38 -10.57
CA ASP A 9 9.83 -12.56 -11.77
C ASP A 9 10.63 -11.25 -11.65
N ALA A 10 10.59 -10.61 -10.47
CA ALA A 10 11.30 -9.38 -10.16
C ALA A 10 12.79 -9.60 -9.81
N GLY A 11 13.53 -10.32 -10.65
CA GLY A 11 14.98 -10.47 -10.52
C GLY A 11 15.47 -11.78 -9.91
N GLY A 12 14.64 -12.83 -9.92
CA GLY A 12 15.05 -14.19 -9.53
C GLY A 12 15.13 -14.43 -8.02
N TYR A 13 14.52 -13.58 -7.20
CA TYR A 13 14.58 -13.71 -5.74
C TYR A 13 13.73 -14.87 -5.22
N ASN A 14 14.11 -15.38 -4.04
CA ASN A 14 13.41 -16.46 -3.35
C ASN A 14 12.80 -15.96 -2.03
N ALA A 15 11.47 -16.08 -1.91
CA ALA A 15 10.74 -15.70 -0.69
C ALA A 15 11.11 -16.56 0.53
N GLU A 16 11.47 -17.83 0.34
CA GLU A 16 11.89 -18.70 1.43
C GLU A 16 13.24 -18.27 2.02
N SER A 17 14.12 -17.68 1.20
CA SER A 17 15.36 -17.08 1.69
C SER A 17 15.13 -15.84 2.54
N MET A 18 13.97 -15.18 2.38
CA MET A 18 13.62 -13.97 3.13
C MET A 18 12.90 -14.30 4.44
N TRP A 19 11.82 -15.08 4.37
CA TRP A 19 10.93 -15.36 5.52
C TRP A 19 10.67 -16.85 5.75
N GLY A 20 11.49 -17.74 5.18
CA GLY A 20 11.28 -19.18 5.29
C GLY A 20 10.02 -19.67 4.57
N PRO A 21 9.63 -20.93 4.77
CA PRO A 21 8.38 -21.49 4.26
C PRO A 21 7.18 -20.64 4.69
N SER A 22 6.06 -20.68 3.97
CA SER A 22 4.87 -19.86 4.28
C SER A 22 4.24 -20.12 5.66
N THR A 23 4.63 -21.20 6.33
CA THR A 23 4.22 -21.53 7.70
C THR A 23 5.14 -20.91 8.78
N ASP A 24 6.28 -20.37 8.38
CA ASP A 24 7.23 -19.73 9.29
C ASP A 24 6.59 -18.49 9.94
N PRO A 25 6.76 -18.29 11.26
CA PRO A 25 6.20 -17.13 11.97
C PRO A 25 6.67 -15.78 11.42
N ALA A 26 7.79 -15.72 10.69
CA ALA A 26 8.27 -14.51 10.04
C ALA A 26 7.22 -13.90 9.10
N TRP A 27 6.38 -14.70 8.44
CA TRP A 27 5.30 -14.19 7.59
C TRP A 27 4.30 -13.36 8.39
N LYS A 28 3.81 -13.89 9.52
CA LYS A 28 2.86 -13.17 10.40
C LYS A 28 3.52 -11.96 11.06
N ARG A 29 4.80 -12.08 11.43
CA ARG A 29 5.57 -10.96 12.00
C ARG A 29 5.58 -9.77 11.04
N ASN A 30 5.67 -10.00 9.74
CA ASN A 30 5.78 -8.95 8.73
C ASN A 30 4.45 -8.60 8.03
N ASP A 31 3.34 -9.23 8.42
CA ASP A 31 2.01 -8.94 7.85
C ASP A 31 1.36 -7.75 8.57
N PRO A 32 1.13 -6.59 7.90
CA PRO A 32 0.50 -5.45 8.54
C PRO A 32 -0.90 -5.73 9.09
N MET A 33 -1.69 -6.60 8.43
CA MET A 33 -3.03 -6.97 8.87
C MET A 33 -3.00 -7.65 10.24
N VAL A 34 -2.04 -8.56 10.44
CA VAL A 34 -1.86 -9.25 11.73
C VAL A 34 -1.38 -8.28 12.82
N ASN A 35 -0.64 -7.25 12.44
CA ASN A 35 -0.03 -6.29 13.36
C ASN A 35 -0.86 -5.02 13.59
N ILE A 36 -2.13 -4.96 13.14
CA ILE A 36 -3.04 -3.80 13.32
C ILE A 36 -3.09 -3.32 14.77
N ASN A 37 -3.20 -4.24 15.74
CA ASN A 37 -3.29 -3.86 17.15
C ASN A 37 -2.06 -3.09 17.64
N GLN A 38 -0.88 -3.34 17.07
CA GLN A 38 0.33 -2.57 17.40
C GLN A 38 0.24 -1.15 16.85
N LEU A 39 -0.27 -0.96 15.63
CA LEU A 39 -0.50 0.37 15.05
C LEU A 39 -1.50 1.18 15.88
N VAL A 40 -2.58 0.54 16.34
CA VAL A 40 -3.59 1.17 17.20
C VAL A 40 -2.99 1.53 18.56
N ALA A 41 -2.33 0.57 19.22
CA ALA A 41 -1.72 0.79 20.54
C ALA A 41 -0.66 1.90 20.53
N ASN A 42 0.11 2.00 19.43
CA ASN A 42 1.12 3.05 19.26
C ASN A 42 0.54 4.37 18.74
N ASN A 43 -0.77 4.46 18.51
CA ASN A 43 -1.44 5.59 17.87
C ASN A 43 -0.72 6.07 16.59
N THR A 44 -0.20 5.12 15.80
CA THR A 44 0.62 5.43 14.63
C THR A 44 -0.23 6.20 13.60
N ARG A 45 0.29 7.34 13.13
CA ARG A 45 -0.30 8.05 12.00
C ARG A 45 -0.08 7.24 10.72
N ILE A 46 -1.15 6.76 10.09
CA ILE A 46 -1.06 5.98 8.86
C ILE A 46 -1.71 6.70 7.68
N TRP A 47 -1.11 6.59 6.50
CA TRP A 47 -1.64 7.04 5.22
C TRP A 47 -1.68 5.85 4.27
N ILE A 48 -2.87 5.34 3.99
CA ILE A 48 -3.07 4.15 3.16
C ILE A 48 -3.75 4.57 1.86
N TYR A 49 -3.07 4.34 0.75
CA TYR A 49 -3.59 4.60 -0.60
C TYR A 49 -3.64 3.30 -1.39
N CYS A 50 -4.74 3.10 -2.12
CA CYS A 50 -4.84 2.08 -3.15
C CYS A 50 -5.79 2.56 -4.26
N GLY A 51 -5.34 2.53 -5.50
CA GLY A 51 -6.19 2.74 -6.67
C GLY A 51 -7.11 1.55 -6.93
N THR A 52 -7.95 1.66 -7.95
CA THR A 52 -8.88 0.60 -8.40
C THR A 52 -8.36 -0.22 -9.58
N GLY A 53 -7.19 0.14 -10.13
CA GLY A 53 -6.74 -0.32 -11.43
C GLY A 53 -7.48 0.35 -12.60
N THR A 54 -8.33 1.35 -12.35
CA THR A 54 -8.97 2.11 -13.44
C THR A 54 -8.05 3.26 -13.85
N PRO A 55 -7.58 3.31 -15.12
CA PRO A 55 -6.68 4.36 -15.58
C PRO A 55 -7.34 5.74 -15.60
N SER A 56 -6.52 6.77 -15.60
CA SER A 56 -6.93 8.17 -15.81
C SER A 56 -5.85 8.90 -16.61
N ASP A 57 -5.98 10.21 -16.77
CA ASP A 57 -5.01 11.04 -17.51
C ASP A 57 -3.58 10.92 -16.97
N LEU A 58 -3.40 10.51 -15.71
CA LEU A 58 -2.09 10.23 -15.11
C LEU A 58 -1.38 8.98 -15.68
N ASP A 59 -2.07 8.17 -16.49
CA ASP A 59 -1.50 7.01 -17.20
C ASP A 59 -1.03 7.33 -18.63
N ALA A 60 -1.25 8.57 -19.10
CA ALA A 60 -0.92 8.96 -20.46
C ALA A 60 0.57 8.68 -20.79
N GLY A 61 0.81 7.90 -21.85
CA GLY A 61 2.16 7.49 -22.26
C GLY A 61 2.64 6.14 -21.71
N THR A 62 1.83 5.43 -20.92
CA THR A 62 2.16 4.08 -20.44
C THR A 62 1.93 3.03 -21.53
N ASN A 63 2.92 2.16 -21.77
CA ASN A 63 2.78 1.04 -22.72
C ASN A 63 1.64 0.08 -22.31
N GLY A 64 0.83 -0.35 -23.26
CA GLY A 64 -0.40 -1.13 -23.00
C GLY A 64 -0.20 -2.46 -22.23
N GLY A 65 0.95 -3.13 -22.40
CA GLY A 65 1.28 -4.33 -21.61
C GLY A 65 1.54 -4.04 -20.13
N ASN A 66 2.20 -2.92 -19.81
CA ASN A 66 2.44 -2.48 -18.44
C ASN A 66 1.15 -2.02 -17.76
N LEU A 67 0.23 -1.44 -18.53
CA LEU A 67 -1.08 -1.04 -18.03
C LEU A 67 -1.86 -2.25 -17.51
N MET A 68 -1.97 -3.33 -18.30
CA MET A 68 -2.69 -4.54 -17.90
C MET A 68 -2.14 -5.19 -16.61
N ALA A 69 -0.81 -5.23 -16.46
CA ALA A 69 -0.18 -5.74 -15.24
C ALA A 69 -0.48 -4.85 -14.01
N ALA A 70 -0.44 -3.52 -14.20
CA ALA A 70 -0.80 -2.57 -13.15
C ALA A 70 -2.25 -2.76 -12.68
N GLN A 71 -3.22 -2.78 -13.62
CA GLN A 71 -4.63 -2.96 -13.30
C GLN A 71 -4.92 -4.25 -12.52
N PHE A 72 -4.26 -5.35 -12.89
CA PHE A 72 -4.42 -6.64 -12.23
C PHE A 72 -3.92 -6.62 -10.78
N LEU A 73 -2.73 -6.06 -10.54
CA LEU A 73 -2.16 -5.96 -9.20
C LEU A 73 -3.04 -5.13 -8.26
N GLU A 74 -3.74 -4.12 -8.77
CA GLU A 74 -4.59 -3.25 -7.97
C GLU A 74 -5.97 -3.80 -7.71
N GLY A 75 -6.58 -4.49 -8.67
CA GLY A 75 -7.80 -5.25 -8.42
C GLY A 75 -7.62 -6.27 -7.30
N LEU A 76 -6.43 -6.88 -7.20
CA LEU A 76 -6.10 -7.84 -6.15
C LEU A 76 -5.80 -7.17 -4.81
N THR A 77 -5.08 -6.06 -4.81
CA THR A 77 -4.65 -5.38 -3.58
C THR A 77 -5.69 -4.43 -2.98
N LEU A 78 -6.63 -3.90 -3.78
CA LEU A 78 -7.69 -3.01 -3.29
C LEU A 78 -8.55 -3.70 -2.24
N ARG A 79 -8.95 -4.96 -2.49
CA ARG A 79 -9.74 -5.74 -1.53
C ARG A 79 -9.02 -5.86 -0.20
N THR A 80 -7.73 -6.18 -0.21
CA THR A 80 -6.93 -6.31 1.01
C THR A 80 -6.77 -4.96 1.73
N ASN A 81 -6.62 -3.85 1.00
CA ASN A 81 -6.54 -2.51 1.59
C ASN A 81 -7.87 -2.07 2.23
N VAL A 82 -9.01 -2.38 1.60
CA VAL A 82 -10.34 -2.12 2.17
C VAL A 82 -10.55 -2.95 3.43
N THR A 83 -10.24 -4.25 3.38
CA THR A 83 -10.28 -5.12 4.57
C THR A 83 -9.37 -4.60 5.69
N PHE A 84 -8.19 -4.08 5.34
CA PHE A 84 -7.25 -3.52 6.32
C PHE A 84 -7.84 -2.30 7.02
N ARG A 85 -8.46 -1.38 6.26
CA ARG A 85 -9.18 -0.22 6.83
C ARG A 85 -10.26 -0.69 7.80
N ASP A 86 -11.10 -1.63 7.37
CA ASP A 86 -12.24 -2.07 8.16
C ASP A 86 -11.79 -2.74 9.46
N ASN A 87 -10.75 -3.58 9.39
CA ASN A 87 -10.13 -4.19 10.58
C ASN A 87 -9.43 -3.16 11.48
N TYR A 88 -8.77 -2.15 10.91
CA TYR A 88 -8.14 -1.07 11.67
C TYR A 88 -9.19 -0.27 12.48
N ILE A 89 -10.30 0.08 11.84
CA ILE A 89 -11.42 0.77 12.51
C ILE A 89 -12.07 -0.13 13.56
N ALA A 90 -12.33 -1.40 13.24
CA ALA A 90 -12.90 -2.36 14.18
C ALA A 90 -12.01 -2.61 15.41
N ALA A 91 -10.69 -2.52 15.24
CA ALA A 91 -9.71 -2.60 16.33
C ALA A 91 -9.59 -1.30 17.17
N GLY A 92 -10.37 -0.26 16.86
CA GLY A 92 -10.36 1.03 17.58
C GLY A 92 -9.35 2.05 17.03
N GLY A 93 -8.80 1.82 15.84
CA GLY A 93 -7.90 2.74 15.17
C GLY A 93 -8.60 4.04 14.75
N THR A 94 -7.97 5.18 15.06
CA THR A 94 -8.55 6.52 14.82
C THR A 94 -7.59 7.50 14.14
N ASN A 95 -6.32 7.12 13.91
CA ASN A 95 -5.28 8.01 13.38
C ASN A 95 -4.84 7.64 11.95
N GLY A 96 -5.80 7.25 11.11
CA GLY A 96 -5.54 6.82 9.74
C GLY A 96 -6.23 7.70 8.69
N VAL A 97 -5.54 7.91 7.57
CA VAL A 97 -6.10 8.42 6.30
C VAL A 97 -6.17 7.26 5.32
N PHE A 98 -7.33 7.04 4.71
CA PHE A 98 -7.58 5.95 3.76
C PHE A 98 -8.10 6.53 2.44
N ASN A 99 -7.28 6.47 1.39
CA ASN A 99 -7.56 7.01 0.07
C ASN A 99 -7.79 5.87 -0.93
N PHE A 100 -9.06 5.61 -1.24
CA PHE A 100 -9.48 4.61 -2.24
C PHE A 100 -10.27 5.28 -3.37
N PRO A 101 -9.62 6.12 -4.21
CA PRO A 101 -10.28 6.79 -5.31
C PRO A 101 -10.83 5.79 -6.35
N ALA A 102 -11.83 6.23 -7.13
CA ALA A 102 -12.45 5.39 -8.17
C ALA A 102 -11.51 5.10 -9.37
N ASN A 103 -10.39 5.81 -9.46
CA ASN A 103 -9.33 5.69 -10.44
C ASN A 103 -7.97 5.54 -9.74
N GLY A 104 -6.95 5.07 -10.47
CA GLY A 104 -5.61 4.82 -9.92
C GLY A 104 -5.04 3.53 -10.47
N THR A 105 -3.83 3.61 -11.03
CA THR A 105 -3.04 2.44 -11.44
C THR A 105 -1.71 2.36 -10.68
N HIS A 106 -1.03 1.20 -10.79
CA HIS A 106 0.17 0.83 -10.04
C HIS A 106 1.40 1.51 -10.67
N ALA A 107 1.33 2.85 -10.71
CA ALA A 107 2.19 3.71 -11.48
C ALA A 107 2.61 4.95 -10.69
N TRP A 108 3.79 5.44 -11.03
CA TRP A 108 4.44 6.57 -10.36
C TRP A 108 3.63 7.87 -10.36
N GLY A 109 2.82 8.13 -11.40
CA GLY A 109 1.99 9.33 -11.47
C GLY A 109 1.04 9.46 -10.27
N TYR A 110 0.42 8.35 -9.88
CA TYR A 110 -0.48 8.31 -8.73
C TYR A 110 0.25 8.38 -7.39
N TRP A 111 1.35 7.64 -7.23
CA TRP A 111 2.14 7.68 -6.00
C TRP A 111 2.76 9.06 -5.77
N GLY A 112 3.22 9.73 -6.83
CA GLY A 112 3.70 11.10 -6.79
C GLY A 112 2.61 12.08 -6.37
N GLN A 113 1.39 11.91 -6.88
CA GLN A 113 0.24 12.71 -6.44
C GLN A 113 -0.05 12.52 -4.94
N GLN A 114 -0.05 11.27 -4.45
CA GLN A 114 -0.24 10.99 -3.03
C GLN A 114 0.85 11.61 -2.16
N LEU A 115 2.11 11.59 -2.61
CA LEU A 115 3.22 12.24 -1.90
C LEU A 115 2.99 13.76 -1.75
N GLN A 116 2.50 14.43 -2.80
CA GLN A 116 2.18 15.86 -2.71
C GLN A 116 0.99 16.11 -1.77
N GLN A 117 -0.02 15.24 -1.78
CA GLN A 117 -1.19 15.34 -0.89
C GLN A 117 -0.84 15.13 0.58
N MET A 118 0.09 14.22 0.90
CA MET A 118 0.47 13.93 2.29
C MET A 118 1.45 14.95 2.89
N LYS A 119 2.10 15.79 2.07
CA LYS A 119 3.08 16.78 2.54
C LYS A 119 2.59 17.63 3.73
N PRO A 120 1.44 18.32 3.69
CA PRO A 120 0.96 19.10 4.82
C PRO A 120 0.63 18.22 6.05
N ASP A 121 0.21 16.97 5.84
CA ASP A 121 -0.08 16.05 6.94
C ASP A 121 1.19 15.63 7.67
N ILE A 122 2.22 15.25 6.92
CA ILE A 122 3.55 14.92 7.46
C ILE A 122 4.12 16.12 8.21
N GLN A 123 4.06 17.33 7.64
CA GLN A 123 4.52 18.54 8.28
C GLN A 123 3.84 18.76 9.64
N ARG A 124 2.51 18.64 9.69
CA ARG A 124 1.73 18.78 10.92
C ARG A 124 2.08 17.70 11.97
N VAL A 125 2.19 16.44 11.56
CA VAL A 125 2.41 15.29 12.45
C VAL A 125 3.83 15.29 13.02
N LEU A 126 4.81 15.68 12.21
CA LEU A 126 6.22 15.72 12.60
C LEU A 126 6.66 17.09 13.16
N GLY A 127 5.76 18.08 13.19
CA GLY A 127 6.07 19.43 13.65
C GLY A 127 7.03 20.21 12.74
N ALA A 128 7.12 19.85 11.46
CA ALA A 128 7.95 20.56 10.50
C ALA A 128 7.25 21.84 10.01
N GLN A 129 7.91 22.98 10.14
CA GLN A 129 7.45 24.25 9.58
C GLN A 129 7.90 24.39 8.14
N SER A 130 7.13 25.10 7.32
CA SER A 130 7.62 25.50 5.99
C SER A 130 8.82 26.42 6.17
N ALA A 131 9.88 26.19 5.39
CA ALA A 131 10.98 27.15 5.32
C ALA A 131 10.41 28.49 4.84
N THR A 132 10.46 29.50 5.69
CA THR A 132 10.13 30.90 5.38
C THR A 132 11.18 31.50 4.46
#